data_AF-A0A5A9EBI8-F1
#
_entry.id   AF-A0A5A9EBI8-F1
#
_cell.length_a   1.000
_cell.length_b   1.000
_cell.length_c   1.000
_cell.angle_alpha   90.00
_cell.angle_beta   90.00
_cell.angle_gamma   90.00
#
_symmetry.space_group_name_H-M   'P 1'
#
loop_
_entity.id
_entity.type
_entity.pdbx_description
1 polymer ?
#
loop_
_entity_poly.entity_id
_entity_poly.type
_entity_poly.pdbx_seq_one_letter_code
_entity_poly.pdbx_strand_id
1 'polypeptide(L)'
;MNAKQVLLLQLDACHDQNTWFVSLTNSIKDLTEEQATWKPNEATNSISEIIHHLIYYNQRHLNRLKGIENEESTNESTFKNREGLSWSETSVRIDQLMADWKKAVEGADEVNLNNWSEIIAHLTIHTTYHAGQILYIRKLQGSWDPQAGVKG
;
A
#
# COMPACT_ATOMS: atom_id res chain seq x y z
N MET A 1 -15.50 9.23 18.56
CA MET A 1 -14.44 9.09 17.55
C MET A 1 -14.67 10.16 16.50
N ASN A 2 -13.69 11.00 16.17
CA ASN A 2 -13.81 12.02 15.12
C ASN A 2 -13.25 11.50 13.77
N ALA A 3 -13.41 12.28 12.69
CA ALA A 3 -12.95 11.88 11.36
C ALA A 3 -11.46 11.53 11.31
N LYS A 4 -10.62 12.35 11.96
CA LYS A 4 -9.17 12.10 12.08
C LYS A 4 -8.85 10.75 12.69
N GLN A 5 -9.49 10.42 13.80
CA GLN A 5 -9.32 9.15 14.50
C GLN A 5 -9.74 7.96 13.62
N VAL A 6 -10.84 8.09 12.86
CA VAL A 6 -11.28 7.04 11.93
C VAL A 6 -10.26 6.84 10.80
N LEU A 7 -9.74 7.91 10.22
CA LEU A 7 -8.74 7.82 9.14
C LEU A 7 -7.42 7.22 9.63
N LEU A 8 -6.97 7.56 10.84
CA LEU A 8 -5.78 6.96 11.46
C LEU A 8 -5.99 5.46 11.73
N LEU A 9 -7.17 5.06 12.20
CA LEU A 9 -7.50 3.63 12.37
C LEU A 9 -7.50 2.88 11.03
N GLN A 10 -7.99 3.50 9.95
CA GLN A 10 -7.97 2.90 8.61
C GLN A 10 -6.54 2.76 8.08
N LEU A 11 -5.69 3.77 8.29
CA LEU A 11 -4.27 3.73 7.92
C LEU A 11 -3.54 2.62 8.68
N ASP A 12 -3.74 2.52 9.99
CA ASP A 12 -3.17 1.43 10.80
C ASP A 12 -3.62 0.06 10.29
N ALA A 13 -4.91 -0.12 10.02
CA ALA A 13 -5.45 -1.38 9.54
C ALA A 13 -4.91 -1.78 8.15
N CYS A 14 -4.80 -0.84 7.20
CA CYS A 14 -4.30 -1.18 5.86
C CYS A 14 -2.77 -1.27 5.80
N HIS A 15 -2.05 -0.57 6.68
CA HIS A 15 -0.59 -0.53 6.69
C HIS A 15 -0.01 -1.73 7.44
N ASP A 16 -0.20 -1.82 8.76
CA ASP A 16 0.58 -2.73 9.61
C ASP A 16 -0.20 -3.56 10.64
N GLN A 17 -1.47 -3.24 10.90
CA GLN A 17 -2.29 -3.97 11.85
C GLN A 17 -3.28 -4.90 11.16
N ASN A 18 -3.12 -6.21 11.35
CA ASN A 18 -4.15 -7.17 10.96
C ASN A 18 -5.45 -6.86 11.73
N THR A 19 -6.56 -6.73 11.01
CA THR A 19 -7.90 -6.56 11.58
C THR A 19 -8.79 -7.70 11.09
N TRP A 20 -9.93 -7.40 10.45
CA TRP A 20 -10.73 -8.41 9.73
C TRP A 20 -10.10 -8.84 8.40
N PHE A 21 -8.95 -8.26 8.05
CA PHE A 21 -8.10 -8.60 6.91
C PHE A 21 -6.63 -8.50 7.29
N VAL A 22 -5.75 -9.08 6.48
CA VAL A 22 -4.29 -8.99 6.65
C VAL A 22 -3.80 -7.64 6.12
N SER A 23 -2.98 -6.95 6.90
CA SER A 23 -2.39 -5.66 6.54
C SER A 23 -1.38 -5.77 5.39
N LEU A 24 -1.04 -4.64 4.76
CA LEU A 24 -0.08 -4.61 3.67
C LEU A 24 1.28 -5.18 4.07
N THR A 25 1.86 -4.74 5.19
CA THR A 25 3.19 -5.19 5.62
C THR A 25 3.20 -6.70 5.90
N ASN A 26 2.17 -7.23 6.55
CA ASN A 26 2.05 -8.67 6.78
C ASN A 26 1.84 -9.46 5.48
N SER A 27 1.13 -8.89 4.50
CA SER A 27 0.91 -9.54 3.20
C SER A 27 2.20 -9.73 2.40
N ILE A 28 3.19 -8.84 2.55
CA ILE A 28 4.46 -8.88 1.81
C ILE A 28 5.64 -9.43 2.63
N LYS A 29 5.42 -9.72 3.91
CA LYS A 29 6.46 -10.17 4.83
C LYS A 29 7.14 -11.46 4.35
N ASP A 30 8.48 -11.51 4.51
CA ASP A 30 9.33 -12.67 4.24
C ASP A 30 9.24 -13.21 2.79
N LEU A 31 8.89 -12.36 1.82
CA LEU A 31 8.97 -12.70 0.40
C LEU A 31 10.38 -12.56 -0.15
N THR A 32 10.80 -13.53 -0.95
CA THR A 32 12.00 -13.40 -1.79
C THR A 32 11.71 -12.58 -3.05
N GLU A 33 12.76 -12.07 -3.71
CA GLU A 33 12.65 -11.41 -5.02
C GLU A 33 11.94 -12.30 -6.06
N GLU A 34 12.26 -13.60 -6.07
CA GLU A 34 11.64 -14.57 -6.97
C GLU A 34 10.13 -14.69 -6.72
N GLN A 35 9.72 -14.81 -5.45
CA GLN A 35 8.30 -14.86 -5.10
C GLN A 35 7.59 -13.53 -5.39
N ALA A 36 8.26 -12.39 -5.21
CA ALA A 36 7.68 -11.08 -5.45
C ALA A 36 7.47 -10.79 -6.94
N THR A 37 8.38 -11.26 -7.80
CA THR A 37 8.35 -11.02 -9.25
C THR A 37 7.58 -12.10 -10.03
N TRP A 38 7.30 -13.24 -9.40
CA TRP A 38 6.52 -14.32 -10.01
C TRP A 38 5.10 -13.89 -10.42
N LYS A 39 4.64 -14.43 -11.54
CA LYS A 39 3.28 -14.26 -12.06
C LYS A 39 2.67 -15.62 -12.40
N PRO A 40 1.37 -15.83 -12.14
CA PRO A 40 0.67 -17.01 -12.64
C PRO A 40 0.50 -17.00 -14.16
N ASN A 41 0.38 -15.80 -14.78
CA ASN A 41 0.39 -15.62 -16.24
C ASN A 41 0.63 -14.14 -16.62
N GLU A 42 0.86 -13.87 -17.91
CA GLU A 42 1.15 -12.53 -18.45
C GLU A 42 0.01 -11.51 -18.28
N ALA A 43 -1.24 -11.95 -18.11
CA ALA A 43 -2.38 -11.06 -17.91
C ALA A 43 -2.54 -10.61 -16.44
N THR A 44 -1.69 -11.11 -15.53
CA THR A 44 -1.72 -10.79 -14.11
C THR A 44 -0.54 -9.91 -13.69
N ASN A 45 -0.75 -9.15 -12.61
CA ASN A 45 0.33 -8.42 -11.97
C ASN A 45 1.06 -9.31 -10.95
N SER A 46 2.37 -9.17 -10.86
CA SER A 46 3.16 -9.76 -9.77
C SER A 46 2.95 -8.98 -8.46
N ILE A 47 3.41 -9.53 -7.34
CA ILE A 47 3.38 -8.81 -6.05
C ILE A 47 4.21 -7.52 -6.14
N SER A 48 5.40 -7.59 -6.75
CA SER A 48 6.27 -6.44 -6.95
C SER A 48 5.58 -5.35 -7.77
N GLU A 49 4.92 -5.70 -8.87
CA GLU A 49 4.16 -4.76 -9.69
C GLU A 49 3.01 -4.10 -8.92
N ILE A 50 2.28 -4.87 -8.12
CA ILE A 50 1.20 -4.34 -7.26
C ILE A 50 1.78 -3.34 -6.25
N ILE A 51 2.93 -3.62 -5.63
CA ILE A 51 3.54 -2.69 -4.68
C ILE A 51 4.02 -1.42 -5.38
N HIS A 52 4.60 -1.50 -6.57
CA HIS A 52 4.98 -0.31 -7.34
C HIS A 52 3.76 0.54 -7.72
N HIS A 53 2.63 -0.10 -8.04
CA HIS A 53 1.36 0.60 -8.25
C HIS A 53 0.89 1.34 -6.99
N LEU A 54 0.97 0.70 -5.81
CA LEU A 54 0.64 1.33 -4.54
C LEU A 54 1.60 2.49 -4.22
N ILE A 55 2.91 2.33 -4.43
CA ILE A 55 3.91 3.40 -4.25
C ILE A 55 3.56 4.60 -5.13
N TYR A 56 3.26 4.37 -6.41
CA TYR A 56 2.95 5.43 -7.37
C TYR A 56 1.78 6.31 -6.91
N TYR A 57 0.63 5.70 -6.58
CA TYR A 57 -0.55 6.47 -6.16
C TYR A 57 -0.38 7.10 -4.78
N ASN A 58 0.15 6.35 -3.80
CA ASN A 58 0.33 6.88 -2.46
C ASN A 58 1.32 8.06 -2.45
N GLN A 59 2.41 7.99 -3.20
CA GLN A 59 3.39 9.08 -3.26
C GLN A 59 2.78 10.34 -3.88
N ARG A 60 2.06 10.20 -5.00
CA ARG A 60 1.46 11.35 -5.68
C ARG A 60 0.43 12.06 -4.82
N HIS A 61 -0.43 11.31 -4.16
CA HIS A 61 -1.43 11.88 -3.27
C HIS A 61 -0.82 12.47 -1.99
N LEU A 62 0.24 11.86 -1.45
CA LEU A 62 0.93 12.42 -0.28
C LEU A 62 1.63 13.73 -0.62
N ASN A 63 2.26 13.81 -1.79
CA ASN A 63 2.86 15.04 -2.29
C ASN A 63 1.82 16.15 -2.40
N ARG A 64 0.65 15.87 -2.98
CA ARG A 64 -0.45 16.83 -3.08
C ARG A 64 -0.96 17.28 -1.70
N LEU A 65 -1.09 16.37 -0.73
CA LEU A 65 -1.46 16.73 0.65
C LEU A 65 -0.43 17.68 1.27
N LYS A 66 0.87 17.45 1.00
CA LYS A 66 1.98 18.26 1.50
C LYS A 66 2.26 19.53 0.68
N GLY A 67 1.50 19.78 -0.40
CA GLY A 67 1.77 20.90 -1.32
C GLY A 67 3.07 20.75 -2.13
N ILE A 68 3.57 19.53 -2.27
CA ILE A 68 4.76 19.20 -3.08
C ILE A 68 4.30 18.89 -4.50
N GLU A 69 4.97 19.50 -5.48
CA GLU A 69 4.68 19.26 -6.89
C GLU A 69 5.08 17.82 -7.28
N ASN A 70 4.25 17.19 -8.10
CA ASN A 70 4.56 15.88 -8.64
C ASN A 70 5.17 16.02 -10.03
N GLU A 71 6.05 15.08 -10.38
CA GLU A 71 6.44 14.89 -11.78
C GLU A 71 5.19 14.71 -12.67
N GLU A 72 5.30 15.10 -13.92
CA GLU A 72 4.21 14.93 -14.89
C GLU A 72 3.79 13.46 -14.99
N SER A 73 2.49 13.22 -15.07
CA SER A 73 1.99 11.86 -15.28
C SER A 73 2.35 11.41 -16.69
N THR A 74 3.09 10.33 -16.78
CA THR A 74 3.39 9.64 -18.04
C THR A 74 2.22 8.73 -18.44
N ASN A 75 2.07 8.43 -19.73
CA ASN A 75 1.14 7.38 -20.21
C ASN A 75 1.58 5.94 -19.87
N GLU A 76 2.71 5.78 -19.17
CA GLU A 76 3.21 4.47 -18.76
C GLU A 76 2.39 3.84 -17.64
N SER A 77 2.38 2.51 -17.63
CA SER A 77 1.77 1.71 -16.57
C SER A 77 2.29 2.13 -15.18
N THR A 78 1.37 2.18 -14.23
CA THR A 78 1.65 2.49 -12.81
C THR A 78 2.22 1.29 -12.06
N PHE A 79 2.14 0.10 -12.64
CA PHE A 79 2.71 -1.15 -12.11
C PHE A 79 4.23 -1.29 -12.34
N LYS A 80 4.86 -0.36 -13.08
CA LYS A 80 6.28 -0.41 -13.38
C LYS A 80 7.14 0.02 -12.18
N ASN A 81 8.29 -0.65 -12.02
CA ASN A 81 9.37 -0.19 -11.18
C ASN A 81 10.12 0.99 -11.83
N ARG A 82 9.64 2.21 -11.55
CA ARG A 82 10.22 3.46 -12.08
C ARG A 82 11.48 3.89 -11.33
N GLU A 83 11.55 3.54 -10.04
CA GLU A 83 12.65 3.93 -9.14
C GLU A 83 13.86 2.97 -9.28
N GLY A 84 13.72 1.85 -10.01
CA GLY A 84 14.80 0.88 -10.23
C GLY A 84 15.16 0.07 -8.97
N LEU A 85 14.23 -0.06 -8.03
CA LEU A 85 14.45 -0.67 -6.72
C LEU A 85 14.51 -2.20 -6.78
N SER A 86 15.35 -2.81 -5.95
CA SER A 86 15.21 -4.24 -5.59
C SER A 86 13.93 -4.49 -4.79
N TRP A 87 13.51 -5.74 -4.63
CA TRP A 87 12.36 -6.08 -3.79
C TRP A 87 12.54 -5.66 -2.32
N SER A 88 13.75 -5.82 -1.78
CA SER A 88 14.06 -5.40 -0.41
C SER A 88 13.88 -3.89 -0.25
N GLU A 89 14.37 -3.09 -1.19
CA GLU A 89 14.21 -1.64 -1.18
C GLU A 89 12.75 -1.24 -1.40
N THR A 90 12.05 -1.93 -2.31
CA THR A 90 10.62 -1.73 -2.59
C THR A 90 9.78 -1.93 -1.33
N SER A 91 10.06 -2.98 -0.55
CA SER A 91 9.36 -3.29 0.70
C SER A 91 9.57 -2.22 1.76
N VAL A 92 10.81 -1.73 1.92
CA VAL A 92 11.13 -0.62 2.83
C VAL A 92 10.47 0.68 2.35
N ARG A 93 10.48 0.93 1.04
CA ARG A 93 9.94 2.13 0.41
C ARG A 93 8.44 2.29 0.64
N ILE A 94 7.66 1.22 0.45
CA ILE A 94 6.21 1.27 0.69
C ILE A 94 5.88 1.39 2.19
N ASP A 95 6.63 0.72 3.06
CA ASP A 95 6.45 0.81 4.51
C ASP A 95 6.65 2.25 5.01
N GLN A 96 7.76 2.88 4.60
CA GLN A 96 8.04 4.28 4.93
C GLN A 96 6.97 5.23 4.38
N LEU A 97 6.47 4.98 3.18
CA LEU A 97 5.45 5.82 2.55
C LEU A 97 4.12 5.77 3.31
N MET A 98 3.71 4.60 3.78
CA MET A 98 2.50 4.46 4.59
C MET A 98 2.68 5.10 5.98
N ALA A 99 3.87 4.97 6.58
CA ALA A 99 4.20 5.66 7.82
C ALA A 99 4.17 7.20 7.65
N ASP A 100 4.62 7.71 6.50
CA ASP A 100 4.58 9.14 6.20
C ASP A 100 3.17 9.67 5.98
N TRP A 101 2.26 8.85 5.45
CA TRP A 101 0.83 9.15 5.41
C TRP A 101 0.25 9.31 6.82
N LYS A 102 0.55 8.37 7.72
CA LYS A 102 0.11 8.44 9.12
C LYS A 102 0.58 9.74 9.78
N LYS A 103 1.87 10.05 9.67
CA LYS A 103 2.43 11.32 10.20
C LYS A 103 1.76 12.56 9.59
N ALA A 104 1.49 12.55 8.29
CA ALA A 104 0.83 13.67 7.63
C ALA A 104 -0.60 13.86 8.13
N VAL A 105 -1.36 12.78 8.32
CA VAL A 105 -2.71 12.83 8.91
C VAL A 105 -2.66 13.28 10.37
N GLU A 106 -1.72 12.78 11.18
CA GLU A 106 -1.54 13.21 12.57
C GLU A 106 -1.27 14.72 12.67
N GLY A 107 -0.43 15.26 11.80
CA GLY A 107 -0.06 16.68 11.77
C GLY A 107 -1.07 17.63 11.10
N ALA A 108 -2.02 17.11 10.32
CA ALA A 108 -2.97 17.95 9.57
C ALA A 108 -4.02 18.61 10.48
N ASP A 109 -4.37 19.87 10.18
CA ASP A 109 -5.51 20.56 10.80
C ASP A 109 -6.86 20.03 10.28
N GLU A 110 -7.96 20.47 10.93
CA GLU A 110 -9.31 20.00 10.60
C GLU A 110 -9.77 20.40 9.19
N VAL A 111 -9.38 21.56 8.69
CA VAL A 111 -9.75 22.03 7.35
C VAL A 111 -9.07 21.17 6.28
N ASN A 112 -7.76 20.95 6.43
CA ASN A 112 -6.98 20.08 5.57
C ASN A 112 -7.52 18.64 5.61
N LEU A 113 -7.82 18.11 6.80
CA LEU A 113 -8.39 16.76 6.92
C LEU A 113 -9.75 16.63 6.25
N ASN A 114 -10.64 17.62 6.39
CA ASN A 114 -11.95 17.60 5.74
C ASN A 114 -11.82 17.63 4.20
N ASN A 115 -10.85 18.36 3.67
CA ASN A 115 -10.60 18.41 2.22
C ASN A 115 -9.99 17.10 1.68
N TRP A 116 -9.31 16.33 2.53
CA TRP A 116 -8.58 15.12 2.14
C TRP A 116 -9.23 13.82 2.59
N SER A 117 -10.27 13.86 3.41
CA SER A 117 -10.84 12.68 4.06
C SER A 117 -11.33 11.63 3.06
N GLU A 118 -11.97 12.07 1.97
CA GLU A 118 -12.43 11.17 0.91
C GLU A 118 -11.25 10.46 0.22
N ILE A 119 -10.19 11.21 -0.10
CA ILE A 119 -9.01 10.66 -0.76
C ILE A 119 -8.30 9.66 0.15
N ILE A 120 -8.15 9.97 1.44
CA ILE A 120 -7.51 9.07 2.41
C ILE A 120 -8.36 7.80 2.59
N ALA A 121 -9.68 7.94 2.69
CA ALA A 121 -10.58 6.79 2.77
C ALA A 121 -10.47 5.88 1.54
N HIS A 122 -10.44 6.44 0.33
CA HIS A 122 -10.24 5.64 -0.89
C HIS A 122 -8.85 5.02 -0.98
N LEU A 123 -7.79 5.71 -0.56
CA LEU A 123 -6.42 5.16 -0.55
C LEU A 123 -6.28 3.96 0.39
N THR A 124 -6.89 4.01 1.57
CA THR A 124 -6.84 2.88 2.52
C THR A 124 -7.58 1.67 1.98
N ILE A 125 -8.77 1.86 1.39
CA ILE A 125 -9.55 0.78 0.75
C ILE A 125 -8.79 0.20 -0.45
N HIS A 126 -8.20 1.05 -1.29
CA HIS A 126 -7.39 0.65 -2.44
C HIS A 126 -6.18 -0.20 -2.02
N THR A 127 -5.50 0.22 -0.95
CA THR A 127 -4.37 -0.53 -0.38
C THR A 127 -4.81 -1.91 0.12
N THR A 128 -5.92 -1.97 0.87
CA THR A 128 -6.47 -3.25 1.36
C THR A 128 -6.92 -4.17 0.20
N TYR A 129 -7.53 -3.62 -0.85
CA TYR A 129 -7.89 -4.37 -2.05
C TYR A 129 -6.68 -5.07 -2.66
N HIS A 130 -5.56 -4.35 -2.80
CA HIS A 130 -4.32 -4.90 -3.34
C HIS A 130 -3.60 -5.86 -2.37
N ALA A 131 -3.66 -5.65 -1.06
CA ALA A 131 -3.18 -6.63 -0.08
C ALA A 131 -3.91 -7.98 -0.21
N GLY A 132 -5.22 -7.95 -0.52
CA GLY A 132 -6.00 -9.15 -0.85
C GLY A 132 -5.50 -9.88 -2.10
N GLN A 133 -5.16 -9.14 -3.16
CA GLN A 133 -4.57 -9.72 -4.37
C GLN A 133 -3.19 -10.35 -4.09
N ILE A 134 -2.35 -9.68 -3.30
CA ILE A 134 -1.04 -10.19 -2.89
C ILE A 134 -1.20 -11.52 -2.16
N LEU A 135 -2.11 -11.59 -1.18
CA LEU A 135 -2.38 -12.85 -0.48
C LEU A 135 -2.86 -13.96 -1.40
N TYR A 136 -3.69 -13.64 -2.39
CA TYR A 136 -4.14 -14.63 -3.36
C TYR A 136 -2.97 -15.18 -4.18
N ILE A 137 -2.07 -14.31 -4.65
CA ILE A 137 -0.84 -14.72 -5.36
C ILE A 137 0.02 -15.61 -4.47
N ARG A 138 0.23 -15.25 -3.20
CA ARG A 138 1.01 -16.07 -2.27
C ARG A 138 0.40 -17.45 -2.02
N LYS A 139 -0.94 -17.53 -1.96
CA LYS A 139 -1.65 -18.81 -1.85
C LYS A 139 -1.44 -19.67 -3.10
N LEU A 140 -1.46 -19.08 -4.31
CA LEU A 140 -1.16 -19.81 -5.55
C LEU A 140 0.29 -20.33 -5.57
N GLN A 141 1.23 -19.58 -5.00
CA GLN A 141 2.64 -19.98 -4.86
C GLN A 141 2.87 -21.05 -3.78
N GLY A 142 1.91 -21.27 -2.87
CA GLY A 142 2.14 -22.02 -1.64
C GLY A 142 3.08 -21.32 -0.64
N SER A 143 3.32 -20.02 -0.81
CA SER A 143 4.24 -19.21 0.01
C SER A 143 3.56 -18.47 1.18
N TRP A 144 2.24 -18.65 1.34
CA TRP A 144 1.47 -18.04 2.42
C TRP A 144 1.41 -18.96 3.64
N ASP A 145 1.83 -18.46 4.81
CA ASP A 145 1.62 -19.11 6.10
C ASP A 145 0.23 -18.74 6.65
N PRO A 146 -0.71 -19.70 6.79
CA PRO A 146 -2.03 -19.44 7.35
C PRO A 146 -2.00 -18.88 8.79
N GLN A 147 -0.93 -19.14 9.57
CA GLN A 147 -0.81 -18.63 10.93
C GLN A 147 -0.53 -17.11 10.98
N ALA A 148 -0.03 -16.53 9.89
CA ALA A 148 0.13 -15.09 9.72
C ALA A 148 -1.18 -14.36 9.33
N GLY A 149 -2.27 -15.12 9.16
CA GLY A 149 -3.60 -14.61 8.80
C GLY A 149 -4.41 -14.07 9.98
N VAL A 150 -5.66 -13.71 9.68
CA VAL A 150 -6.66 -13.28 10.68
C VAL A 150 -7.36 -14.52 11.26
N LYS A 151 -7.51 -14.56 12.58
CA LYS A 151 -8.28 -15.61 13.27
C LYS A 151 -9.76 -15.24 13.25
N GLY A 152 -10.61 -16.21 12.90
CA GLY A 152 -12.07 -16.11 12.96
C GLY A 152 -12.62 -16.32 14.37
#